data_AF-A0A5C8VXI0-F1
#
_entry.id   AF-A0A5C8VXI0-F1
#
_cell.length_a   1.000
_cell.length_b   1.000
_cell.length_c   1.000
_cell.angle_alpha   90.00
_cell.angle_beta   90.00
_cell.angle_gamma   90.00
#
_symmetry.space_group_name_H-M   'P 1'
#
loop_
_entity.id
_entity.type
_entity.pdbx_description
1 polymer ?
#
loop_
_entity_poly.entity_id
_entity_poly.type
_entity_poly.pdbx_seq_one_letter_code
_entity_poly.pdbx_strand_id
1 'polypeptide(L)'
;MSPSASEIVLVPRGEAGHFLPAALGWLGKRISVTAHPGAANHVLCLPVLDFVRLGFPDLNGRLDLLEPGDAENLRSGRAALLLDLSNEGPGLHAPTFEALHRNLEGLGIPRERVVLVTQNRLLRLDYERLYGEGLRFWTFEFFPLQVALWLDAEAGPRLFPQHPLDRVGYAPLARDTGAARFLCQNAALRWHRVLLYRWFQLNGLDRDGLISFHGIGADNPKAGGIDVFHAPPEIAVAFGPLLADVGSWIPRQARRIDTPAPGGDMVLTLDTRAYAASDLTIISETDFFELGVERITEKSLKAAAMGVPFVTVGAPRAVALLSELGFHSFGGLIDHHYDVIADPIERLPQVFRSITTAWDACRRDRAAWHRRARAQAEANVALARHGLLPQIDRVMVAPLVERLARFMETGALAH
;
A
#
# COMPACT_ATOMS: atom_id res chain seq x y z
N MET A 1 -35.94 -11.67 -10.05
CA MET A 1 -35.95 -12.30 -8.71
C MET A 1 -35.40 -11.28 -7.74
N SER A 2 -36.13 -10.91 -6.70
CA SER A 2 -35.64 -9.96 -5.70
C SER A 2 -34.49 -10.61 -4.91
N PRO A 3 -33.35 -9.91 -4.71
CA PRO A 3 -32.26 -10.44 -3.90
C PRO A 3 -32.76 -10.81 -2.50
N SER A 4 -32.27 -11.93 -1.96
CA SER A 4 -32.57 -12.32 -0.58
C SER A 4 -32.05 -11.25 0.39
N ALA A 5 -32.67 -11.06 1.55
CA ALA A 5 -32.31 -10.01 2.52
C ALA A 5 -30.82 -9.99 2.96
N SER A 6 -30.06 -11.05 2.69
CA SER A 6 -28.62 -11.17 2.98
C SER A 6 -27.67 -10.89 1.78
N GLU A 7 -28.19 -10.63 0.59
CA GLU A 7 -27.36 -10.44 -0.62
C GLU A 7 -26.91 -8.97 -0.77
N ILE A 8 -25.59 -8.75 -0.83
CA ILE A 8 -25.02 -7.41 -0.96
C ILE A 8 -25.17 -6.93 -2.41
N VAL A 9 -25.89 -5.83 -2.61
CA VAL A 9 -26.10 -5.22 -3.93
C VAL A 9 -25.16 -4.05 -4.14
N LEU A 10 -24.20 -4.20 -5.05
CA LEU A 10 -23.25 -3.18 -5.45
C LEU A 10 -23.63 -2.64 -6.84
N VAL A 11 -23.68 -1.31 -6.96
CA VAL A 11 -24.06 -0.60 -8.18
C VAL A 11 -22.88 0.25 -8.62
N PRO A 12 -21.97 -0.28 -9.46
CA PRO A 12 -20.83 0.48 -9.96
C PRO A 12 -21.30 1.57 -10.91
N ARG A 13 -20.73 2.78 -10.79
CA ARG A 13 -20.85 3.83 -11.80
C ARG A 13 -19.50 4.18 -12.41
N GLY A 14 -19.48 4.36 -13.73
CA GLY A 14 -18.26 4.55 -14.50
C GLY A 14 -17.67 3.23 -15.03
N GLU A 15 -16.69 3.33 -15.93
CA GLU A 15 -16.23 2.19 -16.73
C GLU A 15 -15.11 1.35 -16.08
N ALA A 16 -14.37 1.89 -15.09
CA ALA A 16 -13.20 1.22 -14.54
C ALA A 16 -12.82 1.68 -13.11
N GLY A 17 -12.03 0.85 -12.41
CA GLY A 17 -11.41 1.19 -11.12
C GLY A 17 -12.19 0.74 -9.88
N HIS A 18 -13.10 -0.21 -10.02
CA HIS A 18 -13.87 -0.76 -8.89
C HIS A 18 -13.10 -1.88 -8.20
N PHE A 19 -12.20 -1.50 -7.30
CA PHE A 19 -11.31 -2.41 -6.59
C PHE A 19 -12.06 -3.27 -5.58
N LEU A 20 -12.98 -2.68 -4.82
CA LEU A 20 -13.70 -3.39 -3.78
C LEU A 20 -14.62 -4.50 -4.36
N PRO A 21 -15.48 -4.25 -5.38
CA PRO A 21 -16.26 -5.33 -6.00
C PRO A 21 -15.39 -6.47 -6.54
N ALA A 22 -14.26 -6.15 -7.18
CA ALA A 22 -13.33 -7.16 -7.68
C ALA A 22 -12.75 -8.03 -6.54
N ALA A 23 -12.30 -7.38 -5.46
CA ALA A 23 -11.76 -8.07 -4.30
C ALA A 23 -12.78 -9.01 -3.64
N LEU A 24 -14.01 -8.55 -3.43
CA LEU A 24 -15.09 -9.38 -2.87
C LEU A 24 -15.44 -10.56 -3.79
N GLY A 25 -15.38 -10.37 -5.11
CA GLY A 25 -15.53 -11.42 -6.10
C GLY A 25 -14.44 -12.49 -6.02
N TRP A 26 -13.17 -12.10 -5.90
CA TRP A 26 -12.05 -13.04 -5.74
C TRP A 26 -12.17 -13.92 -4.49
N LEU A 27 -12.72 -13.35 -3.42
CA LEU A 27 -12.98 -14.02 -2.15
C LEU A 27 -14.29 -14.84 -2.15
N GLY A 28 -15.02 -14.88 -3.26
CA GLY A 28 -16.26 -15.64 -3.40
C GLY A 28 -17.37 -15.16 -2.45
N LYS A 29 -17.36 -13.87 -2.05
CA LYS A 29 -18.41 -13.31 -1.20
C LYS A 29 -19.71 -13.18 -2.00
N ARG A 30 -20.85 -13.35 -1.34
CA ARG A 30 -22.18 -13.26 -1.97
C ARG A 30 -22.54 -11.81 -2.27
N ILE A 31 -22.14 -11.35 -3.44
CA ILE A 31 -22.43 -10.02 -3.96
C ILE A 31 -23.20 -10.13 -5.28
N SER A 32 -24.11 -9.19 -5.49
CA SER A 32 -24.76 -8.91 -6.77
C SER A 32 -24.25 -7.58 -7.29
N VAL A 33 -23.64 -7.59 -8.48
CA VAL A 33 -23.17 -6.38 -9.17
C VAL A 33 -24.15 -6.07 -10.30
N THR A 34 -24.87 -4.96 -10.21
CA THR A 34 -25.94 -4.62 -11.17
C THR A 34 -26.04 -3.11 -11.40
N ALA A 35 -26.40 -2.69 -12.61
CA ALA A 35 -26.73 -1.29 -12.91
C ALA A 35 -28.14 -0.89 -12.41
N HIS A 36 -29.00 -1.88 -12.16
CA HIS A 36 -30.41 -1.68 -11.84
C HIS A 36 -30.79 -2.45 -10.56
N PRO A 37 -30.62 -1.84 -9.38
CA PRO A 37 -30.82 -2.52 -8.09
C PRO A 37 -32.29 -2.83 -7.77
N GLY A 38 -33.25 -2.39 -8.59
CA GLY A 38 -34.68 -2.51 -8.29
C GLY A 38 -35.00 -1.86 -6.94
N ALA A 39 -35.94 -2.42 -6.18
CA ALA A 39 -36.41 -1.88 -4.89
C ALA A 39 -35.45 -2.06 -3.70
N ALA A 40 -34.34 -2.79 -3.87
CA ALA A 40 -33.46 -3.15 -2.77
C ALA A 40 -32.64 -1.95 -2.25
N ASN A 41 -32.23 -2.03 -0.99
CA ASN A 41 -31.12 -1.22 -0.50
C ASN A 41 -29.86 -1.61 -1.27
N HIS A 42 -29.02 -0.63 -1.61
CA HIS A 42 -27.86 -0.86 -2.47
C HIS A 42 -26.74 0.14 -2.23
N VAL A 43 -25.51 -0.24 -2.55
CA VAL A 43 -24.35 0.64 -2.44
C VAL A 43 -23.95 1.11 -3.83
N LEU A 44 -23.99 2.42 -4.05
CA LEU A 44 -23.45 3.06 -5.25
C LEU A 44 -21.93 3.13 -5.11
N CYS A 45 -21.20 2.42 -5.96
CA CYS A 45 -19.74 2.39 -5.91
C CYS A 45 -19.17 3.32 -6.97
N LEU A 46 -18.52 4.40 -6.55
CA LEU A 46 -17.74 5.28 -7.42
C LEU A 46 -16.26 4.94 -7.30
N PRO A 47 -15.56 4.69 -8.41
CA PRO A 47 -14.15 4.36 -8.37
C PRO A 47 -13.36 5.65 -8.25
N VAL A 48 -12.44 5.75 -7.31
CA VAL A 48 -11.62 6.95 -7.12
C VAL A 48 -10.17 6.62 -7.48
N LEU A 49 -9.81 6.87 -8.73
CA LEU A 49 -8.46 6.58 -9.23
C LEU A 49 -7.39 7.51 -8.63
N ASP A 50 -7.76 8.73 -8.27
CA ASP A 50 -6.93 9.62 -7.47
C ASP A 50 -7.81 10.52 -6.56
N PHE A 51 -7.32 10.82 -5.36
CA PHE A 51 -8.03 11.63 -4.35
C PHE A 51 -8.20 13.08 -4.78
N VAL A 52 -7.36 13.56 -5.70
CA VAL A 52 -7.38 14.92 -6.19
C VAL A 52 -8.62 15.17 -7.06
N ARG A 53 -9.05 14.16 -7.84
CA ARG A 53 -10.29 14.20 -8.63
C ARG A 53 -11.55 14.39 -7.81
N LEU A 54 -11.55 13.99 -6.53
CA LEU A 54 -12.68 14.26 -5.64
C LEU A 54 -12.85 15.77 -5.38
N GLY A 55 -11.79 16.57 -5.57
CA GLY A 55 -11.73 17.97 -5.19
C GLY A 55 -11.96 19.00 -6.31
N PHE A 56 -11.95 18.59 -7.58
CA PHE A 56 -12.11 19.54 -8.68
C PHE A 56 -13.58 19.89 -8.90
N PRO A 57 -13.95 21.19 -8.88
CA PRO A 57 -15.31 21.65 -9.16
C PRO A 57 -15.83 21.15 -10.52
N ASP A 58 -14.97 21.12 -11.53
CA ASP A 58 -15.32 20.71 -12.88
C ASP A 58 -15.56 19.18 -13.03
N LEU A 59 -15.16 18.40 -12.01
CA LEU A 59 -15.29 16.94 -11.98
C LEU A 59 -16.24 16.46 -10.87
N ASN A 60 -16.99 17.37 -10.23
CA ASN A 60 -18.02 17.13 -9.20
C ASN A 60 -17.66 16.08 -8.13
N GLY A 61 -16.40 15.90 -7.83
CA GLY A 61 -15.95 14.85 -6.92
C GLY A 61 -16.36 13.42 -7.32
N ARG A 62 -16.39 13.12 -8.62
CA ARG A 62 -16.97 11.89 -9.23
C ARG A 62 -18.48 11.76 -9.10
N LEU A 63 -19.17 12.69 -8.43
CA LEU A 63 -20.63 12.69 -8.32
C LEU A 63 -21.31 13.00 -9.65
N ASP A 64 -20.57 13.46 -10.66
CA ASP A 64 -21.01 13.52 -12.06
C ASP A 64 -21.37 12.14 -12.64
N LEU A 65 -20.92 11.04 -12.02
CA LEU A 65 -21.26 9.67 -12.41
C LEU A 65 -22.57 9.16 -11.80
N LEU A 66 -23.23 9.95 -10.95
CA LEU A 66 -24.55 9.59 -10.44
C LEU A 66 -25.58 9.68 -11.57
N GLU A 67 -26.42 8.64 -11.68
CA GLU A 67 -27.50 8.58 -12.65
C GLU A 67 -28.80 9.18 -12.07
N PRO A 68 -29.79 9.51 -12.93
CA PRO A 68 -31.11 9.94 -12.46
C PRO A 68 -31.71 8.95 -11.44
N GLY A 69 -32.10 9.47 -10.27
CA GLY A 69 -32.63 8.69 -9.15
C GLY A 69 -31.62 8.29 -8.08
N ASP A 70 -30.31 8.28 -8.38
CA ASP A 70 -29.27 7.94 -7.39
C ASP A 70 -29.29 8.92 -6.20
N ALA A 71 -29.33 10.22 -6.48
CA ALA A 71 -29.39 11.26 -5.44
C ALA A 71 -30.66 11.17 -4.57
N GLU A 72 -31.78 10.70 -5.13
CA GLU A 72 -33.02 10.49 -4.37
C GLU A 72 -32.93 9.25 -3.48
N ASN A 73 -32.33 8.16 -3.98
CA ASN A 73 -32.08 6.96 -3.19
C ASN A 73 -31.11 7.25 -2.03
N LEU A 74 -30.10 8.09 -2.24
CA LEU A 74 -29.17 8.52 -1.19
C LEU A 74 -29.88 9.38 -0.13
N ARG A 75 -30.71 10.35 -0.55
CA ARG A 75 -31.48 11.21 0.37
C ARG A 75 -32.49 10.44 1.22
N SER A 76 -33.18 9.47 0.62
CA SER A 76 -34.15 8.61 1.32
C SER A 76 -33.49 7.53 2.19
N GLY A 77 -32.18 7.33 2.07
CA GLY A 77 -31.44 6.34 2.83
C GLY A 77 -31.51 4.91 2.29
N ARG A 78 -32.12 4.73 1.12
CA ARG A 78 -32.15 3.46 0.40
C ARG A 78 -30.81 3.12 -0.25
N ALA A 79 -30.02 4.14 -0.59
CA ALA A 79 -28.66 3.96 -1.07
C ALA A 79 -27.63 4.51 -0.07
N ALA A 80 -26.44 3.94 -0.14
CA ALA A 80 -25.21 4.51 0.40
C ALA A 80 -24.25 4.79 -0.75
N LEU A 81 -23.51 5.89 -0.66
CA LEU A 81 -22.49 6.24 -1.62
C LEU A 81 -21.14 5.75 -1.11
N LEU A 82 -20.48 4.87 -1.85
CA LEU A 82 -19.15 4.37 -1.55
C LEU A 82 -18.14 4.96 -2.52
N LEU A 83 -17.21 5.73 -1.98
CA LEU A 83 -16.05 6.28 -2.69
C LEU A 83 -14.86 5.33 -2.46
N ASP A 84 -14.49 4.58 -3.52
CA ASP A 84 -13.49 3.52 -3.44
C ASP A 84 -12.08 4.07 -3.69
N LEU A 85 -11.37 4.37 -2.59
CA LEU A 85 -9.92 4.61 -2.55
C LEU A 85 -9.21 3.40 -1.94
N SER A 86 -9.71 2.17 -2.07
CA SER A 86 -9.07 1.03 -1.40
C SER A 86 -7.70 0.64 -1.98
N ASN A 87 -7.36 1.12 -3.18
CA ASN A 87 -6.06 0.93 -3.82
C ASN A 87 -4.98 1.87 -3.27
N GLU A 88 -5.35 3.04 -2.76
CA GLU A 88 -4.42 4.04 -2.26
C GLU A 88 -4.85 4.56 -0.88
N GLY A 89 -4.03 5.37 -0.24
CA GLY A 89 -4.37 5.92 1.07
C GLY A 89 -3.65 7.23 1.29
N PRO A 90 -4.00 8.30 0.56
CA PRO A 90 -3.33 9.57 0.77
C PRO A 90 -3.71 10.15 2.14
N GLY A 91 -2.88 11.09 2.60
CA GLY A 91 -3.20 11.94 3.73
C GLY A 91 -4.39 12.86 3.44
N LEU A 92 -4.89 13.53 4.48
CA LEU A 92 -5.97 14.49 4.33
C LEU A 92 -5.58 15.64 3.39
N HIS A 93 -6.42 15.92 2.40
CA HIS A 93 -6.32 17.11 1.56
C HIS A 93 -7.61 17.94 1.72
N ALA A 94 -7.54 19.02 2.50
CA ALA A 94 -8.69 19.83 2.87
C ALA A 94 -9.52 20.36 1.68
N PRO A 95 -8.92 20.92 0.62
CA PRO A 95 -9.68 21.39 -0.55
C PRO A 95 -10.54 20.31 -1.20
N THR A 96 -10.06 19.05 -1.21
CA THR A 96 -10.84 17.92 -1.72
C THR A 96 -12.09 17.67 -0.89
N PHE A 97 -11.95 17.60 0.44
CA PHE A 97 -13.10 17.34 1.32
C PHE A 97 -14.10 18.49 1.31
N GLU A 98 -13.62 19.73 1.26
CA GLU A 98 -14.49 20.91 1.14
C GLU A 98 -15.29 20.92 -0.17
N ALA A 99 -14.67 20.55 -1.28
CA ALA A 99 -15.38 20.40 -2.56
C ALA A 99 -16.40 19.26 -2.50
N LEU A 100 -16.03 18.10 -1.96
CA LEU A 100 -16.96 16.99 -1.74
C LEU A 100 -18.16 17.44 -0.89
N HIS A 101 -17.93 18.16 0.21
CA HIS A 101 -18.99 18.68 1.07
C HIS A 101 -19.94 19.63 0.35
N ARG A 102 -19.41 20.59 -0.43
CA ARG A 102 -20.23 21.51 -1.23
C ARG A 102 -21.07 20.77 -2.26
N ASN A 103 -20.52 19.76 -2.92
CA ASN A 103 -21.23 19.00 -3.95
C ASN A 103 -22.36 18.15 -3.33
N LEU A 104 -22.09 17.52 -2.17
CA LEU A 104 -23.11 16.79 -1.42
C LEU A 104 -24.23 17.72 -0.96
N GLU A 105 -23.91 18.91 -0.44
CA GLU A 105 -24.88 19.92 -0.04
C GLU A 105 -25.73 20.40 -1.22
N GLY A 106 -25.10 20.69 -2.36
CA GLY A 106 -25.80 21.11 -3.59
C GLY A 106 -26.78 20.06 -4.13
N LEU A 107 -26.51 18.77 -3.88
CA LEU A 107 -27.40 17.66 -4.23
C LEU A 107 -28.36 17.26 -3.08
N GLY A 108 -28.26 17.91 -1.93
CA GLY A 108 -29.01 17.60 -0.71
C GLY A 108 -28.69 16.22 -0.13
N ILE A 109 -27.55 15.62 -0.47
CA ILE A 109 -27.15 14.29 -0.01
C ILE A 109 -26.56 14.41 1.41
N PRO A 110 -27.10 13.70 2.42
CA PRO A 110 -26.55 13.73 3.76
C PRO A 110 -25.15 13.10 3.82
N ARG A 111 -24.21 13.71 4.54
CA ARG A 111 -22.81 13.25 4.61
C ARG A 111 -22.70 11.86 5.22
N GLU A 112 -23.57 11.52 6.16
CA GLU A 112 -23.65 10.22 6.81
C GLU A 112 -24.06 9.08 5.86
N ARG A 113 -24.51 9.41 4.63
CA ARG A 113 -24.79 8.45 3.56
C ARG A 113 -23.58 8.13 2.70
N VAL A 114 -22.45 8.77 2.97
CA VAL A 114 -21.22 8.62 2.19
C VAL A 114 -20.18 7.87 3.01
N VAL A 115 -19.65 6.81 2.40
CA VAL A 115 -18.57 5.98 2.92
C VAL A 115 -17.34 6.19 2.06
N LEU A 116 -16.25 6.60 2.69
CA LEU A 116 -14.92 6.58 2.09
C LEU A 116 -14.22 5.28 2.47
N VAL A 117 -13.88 4.45 1.48
CA VAL A 117 -13.05 3.26 1.70
C VAL A 117 -11.60 3.64 1.41
N THR A 118 -10.69 3.46 2.35
CA THR A 118 -9.29 3.91 2.22
C THR A 118 -8.30 2.93 2.86
N GLN A 119 -7.05 2.90 2.40
CA GLN A 119 -5.97 2.20 3.10
C GLN A 119 -5.42 2.98 4.31
N ASN A 120 -5.59 4.31 4.34
CA ASN A 120 -4.97 5.16 5.35
C ASN A 120 -5.77 5.15 6.66
N ARG A 121 -5.18 4.58 7.70
CA ARG A 121 -5.81 4.44 9.03
C ARG A 121 -5.96 5.76 9.78
N LEU A 122 -5.19 6.78 9.43
CA LEU A 122 -5.26 8.11 10.05
C LEU A 122 -6.29 9.03 9.40
N LEU A 123 -6.71 8.76 8.15
CA LEU A 123 -7.54 9.68 7.38
C LEU A 123 -8.85 10.04 8.09
N ARG A 124 -9.49 9.07 8.76
CA ARG A 124 -10.69 9.31 9.56
C ARG A 124 -10.42 10.30 10.70
N LEU A 125 -9.34 10.07 11.45
CA LEU A 125 -8.99 10.87 12.62
C LEU A 125 -8.65 12.30 12.21
N ASP A 126 -7.89 12.47 11.14
CA ASP A 126 -7.54 13.78 10.61
C ASP A 126 -8.76 14.50 10.05
N TYR A 127 -9.66 13.78 9.36
CA TYR A 127 -10.92 14.33 8.88
C TYR A 127 -11.82 14.80 10.04
N GLU A 128 -12.04 13.95 11.05
CA GLU A 128 -12.89 14.27 12.20
C GLU A 128 -12.32 15.43 13.03
N ARG A 129 -10.99 15.53 13.13
CA ARG A 129 -10.33 16.67 13.78
C ARG A 129 -10.64 18.00 13.09
N LEU A 130 -10.71 18.00 11.75
CA LEU A 130 -10.91 19.21 10.96
C LEU A 130 -12.39 19.56 10.75
N TYR A 131 -13.23 18.55 10.51
CA TYR A 131 -14.62 18.74 10.07
C TYR A 131 -15.67 18.20 11.04
N GLY A 132 -15.27 17.52 12.12
CA GLY A 132 -16.17 16.77 12.99
C GLY A 132 -16.71 15.49 12.33
N GLU A 133 -17.76 14.94 12.92
CA GLU A 133 -18.45 13.78 12.35
C GLU A 133 -19.22 14.15 11.07
N GLY A 134 -19.30 13.22 10.12
CA GLY A 134 -20.11 13.40 8.92
C GLY A 134 -20.00 12.22 7.98
N LEU A 135 -18.86 12.10 7.28
CA LEU A 135 -18.58 10.94 6.42
C LEU A 135 -18.30 9.70 7.27
N ARG A 136 -18.53 8.51 6.69
CA ARG A 136 -18.08 7.23 7.23
C ARG A 136 -16.77 6.83 6.59
N PHE A 137 -15.89 6.19 7.35
CA PHE A 137 -14.57 5.76 6.88
C PHE A 137 -14.37 4.29 7.17
N TRP A 138 -14.16 3.49 6.14
CA TRP A 138 -13.88 2.07 6.26
C TRP A 138 -12.46 1.79 5.76
N THR A 139 -11.67 1.09 6.56
CA THR A 139 -10.32 0.70 6.15
C THR A 139 -10.39 -0.56 5.30
N PHE A 140 -9.80 -0.51 4.10
CA PHE A 140 -9.66 -1.68 3.24
C PHE A 140 -8.36 -1.60 2.43
N GLU A 141 -7.57 -2.66 2.49
CA GLU A 141 -6.22 -2.77 1.96
C GLU A 141 -6.23 -3.62 0.68
N PHE A 142 -6.59 -3.02 -0.47
CA PHE A 142 -6.74 -3.76 -1.73
C PHE A 142 -5.45 -4.45 -2.18
N PHE A 143 -4.32 -3.74 -2.27
CA PHE A 143 -3.07 -4.33 -2.75
C PHE A 143 -2.48 -5.35 -1.76
N PRO A 144 -2.48 -5.12 -0.43
CA PRO A 144 -2.16 -6.16 0.53
C PRO A 144 -3.03 -7.42 0.40
N LEU A 145 -4.35 -7.29 0.22
CA LEU A 145 -5.23 -8.42 -0.05
C LEU A 145 -4.89 -9.13 -1.36
N GLN A 146 -4.65 -8.38 -2.43
CA GLN A 146 -4.30 -8.94 -3.74
C GLN A 146 -3.00 -9.76 -3.65
N VAL A 147 -1.98 -9.25 -2.95
CA VAL A 147 -0.74 -9.96 -2.69
C VAL A 147 -0.96 -11.19 -1.81
N ALA A 148 -1.82 -11.10 -0.77
CA ALA A 148 -2.13 -12.26 0.07
C ALA A 148 -2.81 -13.39 -0.73
N LEU A 149 -3.81 -13.05 -1.56
CA LEU A 149 -4.45 -14.01 -2.47
C LEU A 149 -3.44 -14.64 -3.43
N TRP A 150 -2.47 -13.86 -3.89
CA TRP A 150 -1.44 -14.32 -4.82
C TRP A 150 -0.40 -15.25 -4.17
N LEU A 151 0.05 -14.91 -2.96
CA LEU A 151 1.03 -15.69 -2.19
C LEU A 151 0.43 -16.99 -1.63
N ASP A 152 -0.87 -17.01 -1.36
CA ASP A 152 -1.58 -18.18 -0.85
C ASP A 152 -1.36 -19.41 -1.74
N ALA A 153 -1.15 -20.55 -1.10
CA ALA A 153 -0.79 -21.80 -1.76
C ALA A 153 -1.92 -22.38 -2.64
N GLU A 154 -3.18 -22.11 -2.29
CA GLU A 154 -4.36 -22.64 -2.98
C GLU A 154 -5.02 -21.59 -3.87
N ALA A 155 -5.25 -20.39 -3.34
CA ALA A 155 -5.90 -19.30 -4.05
C ALA A 155 -5.01 -18.74 -5.16
N GLY A 156 -3.70 -18.64 -4.93
CA GLY A 156 -2.75 -18.03 -5.86
C GLY A 156 -2.73 -18.72 -7.24
N PRO A 157 -2.45 -20.03 -7.34
CA PRO A 157 -2.47 -20.76 -8.62
C PRO A 157 -3.82 -20.70 -9.34
N ARG A 158 -4.92 -20.65 -8.58
CA ARG A 158 -6.30 -20.61 -9.11
C ARG A 158 -6.67 -19.24 -9.67
N LEU A 159 -6.35 -18.17 -8.95
CA LEU A 159 -6.77 -16.80 -9.27
C LEU A 159 -5.78 -16.06 -10.18
N PHE A 160 -4.49 -16.39 -10.10
CA PHE A 160 -3.43 -15.71 -10.84
C PHE A 160 -2.52 -16.70 -11.57
N PRO A 161 -3.06 -17.62 -12.41
CA PRO A 161 -2.26 -18.61 -13.13
C PRO A 161 -1.20 -17.98 -14.06
N GLN A 162 -1.44 -16.76 -14.53
CA GLN A 162 -0.53 -15.99 -15.37
C GLN A 162 0.63 -15.32 -14.61
N HIS A 163 0.59 -15.31 -13.28
CA HIS A 163 1.66 -14.80 -12.41
C HIS A 163 2.21 -15.92 -11.52
N PRO A 164 2.92 -16.91 -12.09
CA PRO A 164 3.42 -18.04 -11.32
C PRO A 164 4.46 -17.57 -10.29
N LEU A 165 4.37 -18.16 -9.09
CA LEU A 165 5.35 -17.99 -8.03
C LEU A 165 6.04 -19.32 -7.77
N ASP A 166 7.37 -19.31 -7.62
CA ASP A 166 8.11 -20.48 -7.16
C ASP A 166 7.81 -20.74 -5.67
N ARG A 167 6.82 -21.61 -5.42
CA ARG A 167 6.38 -21.99 -4.06
C ARG A 167 7.16 -23.17 -3.50
N VAL A 168 7.69 -24.04 -4.36
CA VAL A 168 8.32 -25.31 -3.93
C VAL A 168 9.83 -25.15 -3.77
N GLY A 169 10.48 -24.41 -4.69
CA GLY A 169 11.93 -24.22 -4.68
C GLY A 169 12.40 -23.07 -3.79
N TYR A 170 11.50 -22.17 -3.37
CA TYR A 170 11.87 -21.04 -2.53
C TYR A 170 11.99 -21.42 -1.05
N ALA A 171 13.16 -21.13 -0.47
CA ALA A 171 13.40 -21.12 0.97
C ALA A 171 14.11 -19.82 1.37
N PRO A 172 13.71 -19.18 2.49
CA PRO A 172 14.34 -17.95 2.95
C PRO A 172 15.75 -18.25 3.47
N LEU A 173 16.70 -17.35 3.20
CA LEU A 173 18.10 -17.49 3.64
C LEU A 173 18.72 -18.83 3.20
N ALA A 174 18.35 -19.32 2.00
CA ALA A 174 18.83 -20.59 1.47
C ALA A 174 20.31 -20.53 1.05
N ARG A 175 20.80 -19.35 0.67
CA ARG A 175 22.18 -19.16 0.24
C ARG A 175 23.09 -19.06 1.46
N ASP A 176 23.90 -20.08 1.72
CA ASP A 176 24.85 -20.15 2.83
C ASP A 176 26.29 -19.77 2.44
N THR A 177 26.59 -19.70 1.14
CA THR A 177 27.94 -19.44 0.61
C THR A 177 28.11 -18.08 -0.07
N GLY A 178 29.36 -17.61 -0.12
CA GLY A 178 29.77 -16.33 -0.73
C GLY A 178 29.53 -15.10 0.16
N ALA A 179 29.82 -13.92 -0.40
CA ALA A 179 29.71 -12.64 0.32
C ALA A 179 28.25 -12.29 0.64
N ALA A 180 28.04 -11.69 1.82
CA ALA A 180 26.73 -11.18 2.20
C ALA A 180 26.20 -10.20 1.15
N ARG A 181 24.88 -10.15 0.94
CA ARG A 181 24.22 -9.17 0.06
C ARG A 181 22.96 -8.62 0.70
N PHE A 182 22.66 -7.35 0.43
CA PHE A 182 21.33 -6.79 0.69
C PHE A 182 20.59 -6.47 -0.62
N LEU A 183 19.27 -6.45 -0.57
CA LEU A 183 18.39 -6.07 -1.67
C LEU A 183 17.80 -4.68 -1.41
N CYS A 184 17.69 -3.82 -2.42
CA CYS A 184 16.97 -2.56 -2.33
C CYS A 184 16.29 -2.21 -3.66
N GLN A 185 14.98 -2.43 -3.75
CA GLN A 185 14.18 -2.13 -4.95
C GLN A 185 13.78 -0.64 -5.01
N ASN A 186 14.77 0.23 -5.23
CA ASN A 186 14.67 1.69 -5.11
C ASN A 186 14.40 2.40 -6.46
N ALA A 187 13.64 1.75 -7.34
CA ALA A 187 13.48 2.09 -8.76
C ALA A 187 12.96 3.51 -9.06
N ALA A 188 11.76 3.86 -8.56
CA ALA A 188 11.10 5.14 -8.87
C ALA A 188 11.79 6.33 -8.19
N LEU A 189 11.86 7.48 -8.85
CA LEU A 189 12.39 8.72 -8.28
C LEU A 189 11.42 9.28 -7.21
N ARG A 190 11.92 9.44 -5.99
CA ARG A 190 11.33 10.17 -4.86
C ARG A 190 12.47 10.71 -4.01
N TRP A 191 12.26 11.80 -3.27
CA TRP A 191 13.35 12.44 -2.53
C TRP A 191 14.08 11.50 -1.58
N HIS A 192 13.36 10.70 -0.79
CA HIS A 192 13.98 9.78 0.17
C HIS A 192 14.80 8.69 -0.54
N ARG A 193 14.42 8.32 -1.76
CA ARG A 193 15.13 7.33 -2.60
C ARG A 193 16.40 7.90 -3.18
N VAL A 194 16.39 9.18 -3.57
CA VAL A 194 17.58 9.93 -4.01
C VAL A 194 18.57 10.04 -2.85
N LEU A 195 18.07 10.45 -1.67
CA LEU A 195 18.87 10.54 -0.44
C LEU A 195 19.44 9.18 -0.02
N LEU A 196 18.62 8.13 -0.03
CA LEU A 196 19.04 6.76 0.29
C LEU A 196 20.11 6.25 -0.70
N TYR A 197 19.90 6.47 -2.00
CA TYR A 197 20.86 6.06 -3.02
C TYR A 197 22.22 6.76 -2.84
N ARG A 198 22.19 8.08 -2.61
CA ARG A 198 23.40 8.85 -2.34
C ARG A 198 24.09 8.42 -1.06
N TRP A 199 23.32 8.15 -0.02
CA TRP A 199 23.83 7.61 1.23
C TRP A 199 24.54 6.26 1.02
N PHE A 200 23.99 5.35 0.20
CA PHE A 200 24.69 4.11 -0.16
C PHE A 200 26.05 4.38 -0.82
N GLN A 201 26.12 5.31 -1.78
CA GLN A 201 27.37 5.65 -2.47
C GLN A 201 28.44 6.17 -1.50
N LEU A 202 28.06 7.08 -0.61
CA LEU A 202 29.00 7.69 0.34
C LEU A 202 29.52 6.68 1.39
N ASN A 203 28.76 5.63 1.65
CA ASN A 203 29.15 4.55 2.57
C ASN A 203 29.72 3.31 1.86
N GLY A 204 29.93 3.38 0.53
CA GLY A 204 30.45 2.26 -0.28
C GLY A 204 29.53 1.04 -0.37
N LEU A 205 28.25 1.19 -0.03
CA LEU A 205 27.26 0.12 0.00
C LEU A 205 26.67 -0.18 -1.39
N ASP A 206 26.86 0.71 -2.35
CA ASP A 206 26.40 0.55 -3.73
C ASP A 206 27.12 -0.59 -4.48
N ARG A 207 28.25 -1.06 -3.96
CA ARG A 207 29.01 -2.22 -4.47
C ARG A 207 28.57 -3.55 -3.86
N ASP A 208 28.04 -3.51 -2.64
CA ASP A 208 27.68 -4.70 -1.86
C ASP A 208 26.22 -5.12 -2.07
N GLY A 209 25.35 -4.15 -2.38
CA GLY A 209 23.91 -4.34 -2.50
C GLY A 209 23.42 -4.58 -3.93
N LEU A 210 22.33 -5.34 -4.05
CA LEU A 210 21.49 -5.39 -5.24
C LEU A 210 20.52 -4.20 -5.20
N ILE A 211 20.93 -3.06 -5.76
CA ILE A 211 20.17 -1.80 -5.70
C ILE A 211 19.64 -1.43 -7.09
N SER A 212 18.32 -1.26 -7.22
CA SER A 212 17.74 -0.61 -8.40
C SER A 212 17.59 0.88 -8.18
N PHE A 213 17.87 1.67 -9.21
CA PHE A 213 17.68 3.12 -9.19
C PHE A 213 17.59 3.64 -10.62
N HIS A 214 16.45 4.20 -11.02
CA HIS A 214 16.23 4.55 -12.43
C HIS A 214 16.90 5.86 -12.86
N GLY A 215 17.38 6.69 -11.93
CA GLY A 215 18.07 7.93 -12.27
C GLY A 215 17.19 8.91 -13.06
N ILE A 216 17.83 9.85 -13.76
CA ILE A 216 17.18 10.94 -14.53
C ILE A 216 17.22 10.74 -16.05
N GLY A 217 17.49 9.51 -16.49
CA GLY A 217 17.59 9.17 -17.91
C GLY A 217 16.24 9.10 -18.63
N ALA A 218 16.27 9.11 -19.96
CA ALA A 218 15.09 8.90 -20.81
C ALA A 218 14.47 7.50 -20.62
N ASP A 219 15.23 6.55 -20.08
CA ASP A 219 14.81 5.19 -19.73
C ASP A 219 14.13 5.11 -18.35
N ASN A 220 13.85 6.25 -17.72
CA ASN A 220 12.98 6.36 -16.55
C ASN A 220 11.60 6.92 -16.93
N PRO A 221 10.67 6.09 -17.44
CA PRO A 221 9.35 6.54 -17.87
C PRO A 221 8.47 7.08 -16.73
N LYS A 222 8.86 6.87 -15.46
CA LYS A 222 8.07 7.25 -14.30
C LYS A 222 8.43 8.61 -13.70
N ALA A 223 9.55 9.23 -14.12
CA ALA A 223 10.06 10.59 -13.78
C ALA A 223 9.90 11.10 -12.33
N GLY A 224 9.40 10.30 -11.39
CA GLY A 224 9.17 10.61 -10.00
C GLY A 224 8.18 11.73 -9.69
N GLY A 225 7.84 12.59 -10.65
CA GLY A 225 7.18 13.86 -10.35
C GLY A 225 8.02 14.80 -9.47
N ILE A 226 9.34 14.56 -9.34
CA ILE A 226 10.25 15.40 -8.57
C ILE A 226 11.27 16.05 -9.49
N ASP A 227 11.65 17.29 -9.18
CA ASP A 227 12.80 17.95 -9.78
C ASP A 227 14.01 17.76 -8.88
N VAL A 228 14.88 16.80 -9.22
CA VAL A 228 16.07 16.47 -8.41
C VAL A 228 17.06 17.64 -8.28
N PHE A 229 16.98 18.65 -9.14
CA PHE A 229 17.85 19.82 -9.11
C PHE A 229 17.30 20.93 -8.22
N HIS A 230 16.02 20.86 -7.86
CA HIS A 230 15.33 21.84 -7.01
C HIS A 230 14.60 21.12 -5.86
N ALA A 231 15.37 20.79 -4.83
CA ALA A 231 14.81 20.19 -3.61
C ALA A 231 13.86 21.15 -2.89
N PRO A 232 12.75 20.64 -2.31
CA PRO A 232 11.92 21.41 -1.39
C PRO A 232 12.78 22.01 -0.27
N PRO A 233 12.49 23.25 0.20
CA PRO A 233 13.33 23.96 1.17
C PRO A 233 13.66 23.13 2.41
N GLU A 234 12.69 22.41 2.97
CA GLU A 234 12.84 21.57 4.14
C GLU A 234 13.84 20.41 3.92
N ILE A 235 13.83 19.81 2.74
CA ILE A 235 14.76 18.74 2.35
C ILE A 235 16.14 19.33 2.06
N ALA A 236 16.21 20.47 1.37
CA ALA A 236 17.46 21.15 1.05
C ALA A 236 18.21 21.57 2.32
N VAL A 237 17.49 22.12 3.31
CA VAL A 237 18.05 22.52 4.61
C VAL A 237 18.51 21.30 5.40
N ALA A 238 17.70 20.25 5.49
CA ALA A 238 18.01 19.08 6.30
C ALA A 238 19.11 18.19 5.70
N PHE A 239 19.14 18.04 4.38
CA PHE A 239 19.95 17.04 3.68
C PHE A 239 20.86 17.62 2.59
N GLY A 240 21.11 18.94 2.63
CA GLY A 240 21.99 19.64 1.70
C GLY A 240 23.33 18.93 1.42
N PRO A 241 24.05 18.42 2.43
CA PRO A 241 25.30 17.69 2.21
C PRO A 241 25.15 16.41 1.37
N LEU A 242 24.03 15.69 1.49
CA LEU A 242 23.76 14.54 0.62
C LEU A 242 23.47 15.01 -0.80
N LEU A 243 22.71 16.09 -0.96
CA LEU A 243 22.29 16.60 -2.27
C LEU A 243 23.36 17.41 -3.01
N ALA A 244 24.47 17.74 -2.35
CA ALA A 244 25.58 18.47 -2.94
C ALA A 244 26.02 17.85 -4.28
N ASP A 245 26.11 18.71 -5.29
CA ASP A 245 26.50 18.36 -6.67
C ASP A 245 25.68 17.22 -7.28
N VAL A 246 24.36 17.14 -7.03
CA VAL A 246 23.46 16.08 -7.52
C VAL A 246 23.68 15.73 -9.00
N GLY A 247 23.90 16.73 -9.86
CA GLY A 247 24.13 16.54 -11.29
C GLY A 247 25.42 15.78 -11.64
N SER A 248 26.39 15.68 -10.72
CA SER A 248 27.66 14.98 -10.92
C SER A 248 27.57 13.47 -10.63
N TRP A 249 26.66 13.04 -9.74
CA TRP A 249 26.61 11.66 -9.25
C TRP A 249 25.30 10.93 -9.55
N ILE A 250 24.22 11.65 -9.85
CA ILE A 250 22.93 11.00 -10.15
C ILE A 250 23.03 10.21 -11.46
N PRO A 251 22.64 8.92 -11.48
CA PRO A 251 22.68 8.13 -12.71
C PRO A 251 21.81 8.73 -13.83
N ARG A 252 22.33 8.70 -15.05
CA ARG A 252 21.59 9.06 -16.29
C ARG A 252 21.02 7.86 -17.03
N GLN A 253 21.22 6.66 -16.48
CA GLN A 253 20.71 5.40 -16.99
C GLN A 253 20.17 4.60 -15.81
N ALA A 254 19.09 3.87 -16.06
CA ALA A 254 18.42 3.09 -15.05
C ALA A 254 19.25 1.86 -14.67
N ARG A 255 19.54 1.73 -13.37
CA ARG A 255 20.03 0.49 -12.76
C ARG A 255 18.81 -0.35 -12.42
N ARG A 256 18.60 -1.45 -13.15
CA ARG A 256 17.48 -2.37 -12.94
C ARG A 256 17.99 -3.68 -12.38
N ILE A 257 17.35 -4.15 -11.32
CA ILE A 257 17.58 -5.49 -10.74
C ILE A 257 16.40 -6.42 -11.02
N ASP A 258 15.23 -5.86 -11.34
CA ASP A 258 14.01 -6.61 -11.55
C ASP A 258 13.90 -7.08 -13.01
N THR A 259 13.49 -8.34 -13.20
CA THR A 259 13.04 -8.80 -14.51
C THR A 259 11.60 -8.31 -14.71
N PRO A 260 11.29 -7.55 -15.79
CA PRO A 260 9.93 -7.09 -16.01
C PRO A 260 9.00 -8.29 -16.22
N ALA A 261 7.87 -8.34 -15.52
CA ALA A 261 6.87 -9.37 -15.74
C ALA A 261 6.14 -9.15 -17.07
N PRO A 262 5.63 -10.24 -17.69
CA PRO A 262 4.68 -10.13 -18.78
C PRO A 262 3.50 -9.24 -18.36
N GLY A 263 3.20 -8.20 -19.13
CA GLY A 263 2.06 -7.31 -18.89
C GLY A 263 2.29 -6.12 -17.94
N GLY A 264 3.45 -6.00 -17.29
CA GLY A 264 3.82 -4.79 -16.54
C GLY A 264 3.12 -4.56 -15.18
N ASP A 265 2.35 -5.54 -14.69
CA ASP A 265 1.71 -5.47 -13.37
C ASP A 265 2.73 -5.70 -12.24
N MET A 266 3.35 -4.62 -11.77
CA MET A 266 4.37 -4.66 -10.71
C MET A 266 3.84 -5.14 -9.35
N VAL A 267 2.53 -5.09 -9.12
CA VAL A 267 1.96 -5.60 -7.86
C VAL A 267 2.03 -7.12 -7.83
N LEU A 268 1.88 -7.78 -8.97
CA LEU A 268 1.98 -9.23 -9.12
C LEU A 268 3.36 -9.72 -9.59
N THR A 269 4.43 -8.96 -9.27
CA THR A 269 5.83 -9.38 -9.46
C THR A 269 6.57 -9.57 -8.16
N LEU A 270 7.36 -10.66 -8.09
CA LEU A 270 8.23 -10.98 -6.97
C LEU A 270 9.42 -11.78 -7.48
N ASP A 271 10.61 -11.20 -7.38
CA ASP A 271 11.84 -11.88 -7.78
C ASP A 271 12.34 -12.76 -6.63
N THR A 272 11.83 -14.00 -6.57
CA THR A 272 12.23 -14.97 -5.54
C THR A 272 13.72 -15.27 -5.56
N ARG A 273 14.40 -15.11 -6.71
CA ARG A 273 15.84 -15.33 -6.84
C ARG A 273 16.62 -14.20 -6.19
N ALA A 274 16.21 -12.95 -6.40
CA ALA A 274 16.82 -11.79 -5.73
C ALA A 274 16.68 -11.90 -4.20
N TYR A 275 15.48 -12.23 -3.71
CA TYR A 275 15.27 -12.46 -2.27
C TYR A 275 16.08 -13.65 -1.73
N ALA A 276 16.14 -14.78 -2.44
CA ALA A 276 16.92 -15.95 -2.01
C ALA A 276 18.44 -15.68 -1.99
N ALA A 277 18.91 -14.73 -2.81
CA ALA A 277 20.32 -14.36 -2.90
C ALA A 277 20.76 -13.30 -1.87
N SER A 278 19.82 -12.76 -1.09
CA SER A 278 20.03 -11.66 -0.13
C SER A 278 19.84 -12.10 1.31
N ASP A 279 20.56 -11.41 2.21
CA ASP A 279 20.57 -11.67 3.66
C ASP A 279 19.78 -10.61 4.45
N LEU A 280 19.51 -9.47 3.81
CA LEU A 280 18.80 -8.31 4.31
C LEU A 280 18.08 -7.63 3.14
N THR A 281 16.90 -7.04 3.36
CA THR A 281 16.23 -6.19 2.37
C THR A 281 15.94 -4.80 2.92
N ILE A 282 16.11 -3.78 2.08
CA ILE A 282 15.82 -2.39 2.39
C ILE A 282 14.63 -2.00 1.53
N ILE A 283 13.50 -1.75 2.19
CA ILE A 283 12.22 -1.52 1.54
C ILE A 283 12.02 -0.01 1.43
N SER A 284 12.14 0.55 0.23
CA SER A 284 11.83 1.96 -0.01
C SER A 284 10.35 2.11 -0.37
N GLU A 285 9.52 2.63 0.54
CA GLU A 285 8.11 2.88 0.26
C GLU A 285 7.88 4.19 -0.47
N THR A 286 6.76 4.36 -1.16
CA THR A 286 6.51 5.58 -1.94
C THR A 286 6.07 6.78 -1.10
N ASP A 287 5.63 6.54 0.13
CA ASP A 287 4.95 7.49 1.03
C ASP A 287 5.84 8.04 2.15
N PHE A 288 7.17 7.85 2.09
CA PHE A 288 8.07 8.26 3.19
C PHE A 288 7.89 9.72 3.65
N PHE A 289 7.74 10.66 2.71
CA PHE A 289 7.57 12.09 3.01
C PHE A 289 6.10 12.51 3.11
N GLU A 290 5.15 11.58 2.95
CA GLU A 290 3.72 11.88 3.08
C GLU A 290 3.33 11.90 4.55
N LEU A 291 2.90 13.06 5.04
CA LEU A 291 2.43 13.23 6.41
C LEU A 291 0.99 12.72 6.55
N GLY A 292 0.64 12.25 7.74
CA GLY A 292 -0.73 11.78 8.04
C GLY A 292 -1.11 10.50 7.31
N VAL A 293 -0.13 9.68 6.90
CA VAL A 293 -0.34 8.38 6.26
C VAL A 293 0.11 7.27 7.18
N GLU A 294 -0.79 6.33 7.46
CA GLU A 294 -0.51 5.07 8.14
C GLU A 294 -1.14 3.93 7.32
N ARG A 295 -0.32 3.19 6.57
CA ARG A 295 -0.75 2.10 5.70
C ARG A 295 0.37 1.07 5.48
N ILE A 296 -0.01 -0.11 4.97
CA ILE A 296 0.91 -1.12 4.44
C ILE A 296 0.79 -1.13 2.92
N THR A 297 1.92 -1.26 2.22
CA THR A 297 1.94 -1.45 0.76
C THR A 297 2.30 -2.88 0.38
N GLU A 298 2.16 -3.20 -0.90
CA GLU A 298 2.57 -4.47 -1.48
C GLU A 298 4.06 -4.75 -1.28
N LYS A 299 4.91 -3.73 -1.20
CA LYS A 299 6.39 -3.89 -1.13
C LYS A 299 6.81 -4.41 0.23
N SER A 300 6.32 -3.78 1.29
CA SER A 300 6.49 -4.23 2.67
C SER A 300 5.98 -5.65 2.88
N LEU A 301 4.78 -5.94 2.38
CA LEU A 301 4.18 -7.27 2.52
C LEU A 301 4.99 -8.35 1.79
N LYS A 302 5.44 -8.09 0.56
CA LYS A 302 6.30 -9.01 -0.21
C LYS A 302 7.61 -9.30 0.52
N ALA A 303 8.29 -8.28 1.01
CA ALA A 303 9.55 -8.46 1.72
C ALA A 303 9.39 -9.31 2.98
N ALA A 304 8.36 -9.01 3.79
CA ALA A 304 8.03 -9.80 4.97
C ALA A 304 7.67 -11.25 4.60
N ALA A 305 6.84 -11.45 3.57
CA ALA A 305 6.41 -12.76 3.07
C ALA A 305 7.56 -13.63 2.56
N MET A 306 8.64 -13.03 2.08
CA MET A 306 9.85 -13.74 1.68
C MET A 306 10.73 -14.11 2.87
N GLY A 307 10.38 -13.74 4.11
CA GLY A 307 11.13 -14.15 5.29
C GLY A 307 12.56 -13.64 5.32
N VAL A 308 12.86 -12.53 4.65
CA VAL A 308 14.19 -11.89 4.69
C VAL A 308 14.14 -10.77 5.73
N PRO A 309 15.10 -10.68 6.69
CA PRO A 309 15.20 -9.54 7.59
C PRO A 309 15.16 -8.22 6.82
N PHE A 310 14.48 -7.20 7.35
CA PHE A 310 14.20 -5.99 6.58
C PHE A 310 14.34 -4.69 7.37
N VAL A 311 14.73 -3.61 6.68
CA VAL A 311 14.60 -2.24 7.15
C VAL A 311 13.65 -1.49 6.22
N THR A 312 12.64 -0.84 6.78
CA THR A 312 11.65 -0.08 6.01
C THR A 312 11.97 1.41 6.00
N VAL A 313 12.15 1.96 4.81
CA VAL A 313 12.22 3.39 4.51
C VAL A 313 10.83 3.84 4.04
N GLY A 314 9.89 3.96 4.98
CA GLY A 314 8.50 4.34 4.69
C GLY A 314 7.88 5.30 5.70
N ALA A 315 6.56 5.46 5.61
CA ALA A 315 5.75 6.16 6.60
C ALA A 315 5.89 5.54 8.01
N PRO A 316 5.59 6.29 9.09
CA PRO A 316 5.57 5.75 10.44
C PRO A 316 4.67 4.53 10.57
N ARG A 317 4.99 3.67 11.54
CA ARG A 317 4.25 2.46 11.90
C ARG A 317 4.17 1.38 10.83
N ALA A 318 4.84 1.52 9.69
CA ALA A 318 4.84 0.49 8.64
C ALA A 318 5.29 -0.88 9.17
N VAL A 319 6.31 -0.92 10.04
CA VAL A 319 6.78 -2.17 10.67
C VAL A 319 5.78 -2.68 11.71
N ALA A 320 5.20 -1.79 12.52
CA ALA A 320 4.17 -2.14 13.49
C ALA A 320 2.94 -2.77 12.81
N LEU A 321 2.48 -2.20 11.70
CA LEU A 321 1.33 -2.70 10.94
C LEU A 321 1.59 -4.10 10.33
N LEU A 322 2.80 -4.37 9.84
CA LEU A 322 3.17 -5.74 9.42
C LEU A 322 3.09 -6.72 10.60
N SER A 323 3.50 -6.28 11.79
CA SER A 323 3.44 -7.10 13.00
C SER A 323 1.99 -7.36 13.45
N GLU A 324 1.09 -6.39 13.28
CA GLU A 324 -0.36 -6.57 13.50
C GLU A 324 -0.97 -7.60 12.52
N LEU A 325 -0.42 -7.72 11.30
CA LEU A 325 -0.76 -8.79 10.34
C LEU A 325 -0.08 -10.14 10.65
N GLY A 326 0.63 -10.26 11.77
CA GLY A 326 1.24 -11.51 12.25
C GLY A 326 2.65 -11.76 11.75
N PHE A 327 3.23 -10.87 10.94
CA PHE A 327 4.62 -11.02 10.50
C PHE A 327 5.60 -10.73 11.63
N HIS A 328 6.68 -11.49 11.68
CA HIS A 328 7.85 -11.18 12.47
C HIS A 328 8.64 -10.03 11.83
N SER A 329 8.98 -9.04 12.64
CA SER A 329 9.77 -7.87 12.25
C SER A 329 11.28 -8.07 12.44
N PHE A 330 11.74 -9.18 13.02
CA PHE A 330 13.16 -9.39 13.30
C PHE A 330 13.75 -8.40 14.32
N GLY A 331 12.96 -7.92 15.29
CA GLY A 331 13.38 -6.93 16.30
C GLY A 331 14.59 -7.32 17.17
N GLY A 332 14.98 -8.59 17.22
CA GLY A 332 16.23 -9.02 17.84
C GLY A 332 17.48 -8.77 16.98
N LEU A 333 17.31 -8.52 15.68
CA LEU A 333 18.38 -8.31 14.69
C LEU A 333 18.44 -6.88 14.19
N ILE A 334 17.29 -6.22 14.12
CA ILE A 334 17.13 -4.90 13.52
C ILE A 334 16.42 -3.98 14.52
N ASP A 335 17.01 -2.81 14.74
CA ASP A 335 16.38 -1.77 15.54
C ASP A 335 15.36 -0.99 14.69
N HIS A 336 14.08 -1.13 15.05
CA HIS A 336 12.96 -0.47 14.39
C HIS A 336 12.47 0.78 15.13
N HIS A 337 13.23 1.35 16.07
CA HIS A 337 12.81 2.55 16.79
C HIS A 337 12.49 3.74 15.85
N TYR A 338 13.09 3.79 14.66
CA TYR A 338 12.75 4.79 13.65
C TYR A 338 11.26 4.74 13.22
N ASP A 339 10.57 3.60 13.36
CA ASP A 339 9.21 3.38 12.87
C ASP A 339 8.18 4.22 13.63
N VAL A 340 8.49 4.68 14.85
CA VAL A 340 7.59 5.55 15.64
C VAL A 340 7.82 7.04 15.43
N ILE A 341 8.83 7.43 14.65
CA ILE A 341 9.20 8.84 14.45
C ILE A 341 8.32 9.44 13.35
N ALA A 342 7.46 10.39 13.70
CA ALA A 342 6.52 11.00 12.76
C ALA A 342 7.21 11.88 11.70
N ASP A 343 8.16 12.74 12.13
CA ASP A 343 8.86 13.66 11.25
C ASP A 343 9.82 12.90 10.32
N PRO A 344 9.63 12.94 8.98
CA PRO A 344 10.52 12.27 8.04
C PRO A 344 11.96 12.80 8.05
N ILE A 345 12.17 14.08 8.42
CA ILE A 345 13.50 14.70 8.55
C ILE A 345 14.26 14.07 9.71
N GLU A 346 13.60 13.84 10.84
CA GLU A 346 14.18 13.16 12.01
C GLU A 346 14.30 11.65 11.81
N ARG A 347 13.34 11.03 11.08
CA ARG A 347 13.27 9.59 10.85
C ARG A 347 14.38 9.09 9.93
N LEU A 348 14.67 9.79 8.83
CA LEU A 348 15.60 9.27 7.81
C LEU A 348 17.01 8.99 8.35
N PRO A 349 17.64 9.84 9.17
CA PRO A 349 18.92 9.52 9.81
C PRO A 349 18.87 8.29 10.72
N GLN A 350 17.73 8.03 11.39
CA GLN A 350 17.56 6.85 12.24
C GLN A 350 17.42 5.57 11.40
N VAL A 351 16.73 5.67 10.26
CA VAL A 351 16.68 4.60 9.26
C VAL A 351 18.09 4.25 8.77
N PHE A 352 18.91 5.26 8.42
CA PHE A 352 20.30 5.03 8.02
C PHE A 352 21.12 4.32 9.11
N ARG A 353 20.98 4.74 10.37
CA ARG A 353 21.64 4.06 11.51
C ARG A 353 21.22 2.60 11.65
N SER A 354 19.92 2.32 11.48
CA SER A 354 19.39 0.94 11.54
C SER A 354 19.98 0.09 10.40
N ILE A 355 20.01 0.61 9.17
CA ILE A 355 20.62 -0.06 8.01
C ILE A 355 22.09 -0.38 8.30
N THR A 356 22.89 0.60 8.72
CA THR A 356 24.32 0.38 9.02
C THR A 356 24.51 -0.69 10.08
N THR A 357 23.79 -0.61 11.19
CA THR A 357 23.94 -1.54 12.32
C THR A 357 23.57 -2.97 11.91
N ALA A 358 22.43 -3.14 11.23
CA ALA A 358 21.98 -4.42 10.72
C ALA A 358 22.97 -5.00 9.70
N TRP A 359 23.44 -4.17 8.76
CA TRP A 359 24.35 -4.60 7.71
C TRP A 359 25.72 -5.00 8.23
N ASP A 360 26.28 -4.23 9.16
CA ASP A 360 27.56 -4.55 9.80
C ASP A 360 27.48 -5.85 10.61
N ALA A 361 26.38 -6.05 11.35
CA ALA A 361 26.14 -7.29 12.08
C ALA A 361 26.05 -8.51 11.13
N CYS A 362 25.29 -8.36 10.03
CA CYS A 362 25.16 -9.39 9.01
C CYS A 362 26.50 -9.72 8.34
N ARG A 363 27.31 -8.72 7.99
CA ARG A 363 28.62 -8.91 7.35
C ARG A 363 29.64 -9.54 8.29
N ARG A 364 29.63 -9.18 9.56
CA ARG A 364 30.59 -9.66 10.56
C ARG A 364 30.43 -11.16 10.84
N ASP A 365 29.19 -11.62 10.99
CA ASP A 365 28.90 -13.05 11.18
C ASP A 365 27.58 -13.42 10.51
N ARG A 366 27.66 -13.68 9.20
CA ARG A 366 26.54 -14.05 8.35
C ARG A 366 25.85 -15.34 8.81
N ALA A 367 26.63 -16.31 9.29
CA ALA A 367 26.09 -17.57 9.75
C ALA A 367 25.28 -17.39 11.04
N ALA A 368 25.76 -16.58 11.99
CA ALA A 368 24.99 -16.23 13.19
C ALA A 368 23.74 -15.40 12.86
N TRP A 369 23.85 -14.46 11.91
CA TRP A 369 22.70 -13.70 11.40
C TRP A 369 21.60 -14.63 10.89
N HIS A 370 21.94 -15.58 10.02
CA HIS A 370 20.98 -16.58 9.51
C HIS A 370 20.38 -17.44 10.62
N ARG A 371 21.20 -17.98 11.53
CA ARG A 371 20.70 -18.81 12.64
C ARG A 371 19.67 -18.08 13.50
N ARG A 372 19.89 -16.78 13.75
CA ARG A 372 18.99 -15.94 14.56
C ARG A 372 17.73 -15.53 13.80
N ALA A 373 17.82 -15.38 12.48
CA ALA A 373 16.69 -14.99 11.63
C ALA A 373 15.79 -16.18 11.25
N ARG A 374 16.34 -17.40 11.16
CA ARG A 374 15.73 -18.57 10.51
C ARG A 374 14.31 -18.87 10.96
N ALA A 375 14.07 -18.96 12.27
CA ALA A 375 12.76 -19.30 12.79
C ALA A 375 11.69 -18.26 12.41
N GLN A 376 12.02 -16.97 12.51
CA GLN A 376 11.13 -15.87 12.12
C GLN A 376 10.92 -15.83 10.60
N ALA A 377 11.98 -16.10 9.84
CA ALA A 377 11.94 -16.17 8.38
C ALA A 377 10.99 -17.27 7.88
N GLU A 378 11.14 -18.49 8.40
CA GLU A 378 10.29 -19.63 8.05
C GLU A 378 8.84 -19.41 8.48
N ALA A 379 8.62 -18.85 9.68
CA ALA A 379 7.28 -18.49 10.15
C ALA A 379 6.59 -17.45 9.25
N ASN A 380 7.31 -16.43 8.79
CA ASN A 380 6.78 -15.43 7.87
C ASN A 380 6.39 -16.04 6.51
N VAL A 381 7.22 -16.93 5.96
CA VAL A 381 6.90 -17.63 4.70
C VAL A 381 5.68 -18.53 4.88
N ALA A 382 5.58 -19.25 5.99
CA ALA A 382 4.41 -20.08 6.31
C ALA A 382 3.15 -19.24 6.47
N LEU A 383 3.22 -18.11 7.19
CA LEU A 383 2.13 -17.15 7.33
C LEU A 383 1.67 -16.68 5.95
N ALA A 384 2.57 -16.22 5.09
CA ALA A 384 2.22 -15.73 3.76
C ALA A 384 1.50 -16.77 2.89
N ARG A 385 1.89 -18.04 2.99
CA ARG A 385 1.33 -19.12 2.16
C ARG A 385 0.02 -19.70 2.65
N HIS A 386 -0.24 -19.64 3.97
CA HIS A 386 -1.33 -20.40 4.59
C HIS A 386 -2.12 -19.64 5.66
N GLY A 387 -1.59 -18.58 6.25
CA GLY A 387 -2.22 -17.88 7.39
C GLY A 387 -2.67 -16.46 7.08
N LEU A 388 -1.99 -15.75 6.16
CA LEU A 388 -2.22 -14.34 5.88
C LEU A 388 -3.61 -14.10 5.28
N LEU A 389 -4.00 -14.89 4.28
CA LEU A 389 -5.30 -14.72 3.63
C LEU A 389 -6.47 -14.95 4.61
N PRO A 390 -6.52 -16.04 5.41
CA PRO A 390 -7.51 -16.17 6.48
C PRO A 390 -7.48 -15.04 7.51
N GLN A 391 -6.29 -14.54 7.86
CA GLN A 391 -6.15 -13.43 8.80
C GLN A 391 -6.75 -12.13 8.24
N ILE A 392 -6.43 -11.79 6.99
CA ILE A 392 -7.00 -10.62 6.28
C ILE A 392 -8.51 -10.77 6.14
N ASP A 393 -9.01 -11.96 5.78
CA ASP A 393 -10.46 -12.20 5.69
C ASP A 393 -11.13 -11.91 7.03
N ARG A 394 -10.57 -12.42 8.13
CA ARG A 394 -11.10 -12.22 9.49
C ARG A 394 -11.07 -10.76 9.94
N VAL A 395 -9.97 -10.04 9.72
CA VAL A 395 -9.79 -8.70 10.33
C VAL A 395 -10.30 -7.56 9.47
N MET A 396 -10.49 -7.77 8.17
CA MET A 396 -10.81 -6.71 7.21
C MET A 396 -12.03 -7.04 6.36
N VAL A 397 -12.05 -8.20 5.70
CA VAL A 397 -13.10 -8.51 4.71
C VAL A 397 -14.42 -8.87 5.40
N ALA A 398 -14.40 -9.81 6.35
CA ALA A 398 -15.61 -10.28 7.02
C ALA A 398 -16.33 -9.13 7.77
N PRO A 399 -15.64 -8.25 8.52
CA PRO A 399 -16.27 -7.07 9.11
C PRO A 399 -16.88 -6.12 8.07
N LEU A 400 -16.22 -5.91 6.93
CA LEU A 400 -16.77 -5.10 5.84
C LEU A 400 -18.05 -5.72 5.25
N VAL A 401 -18.03 -7.03 5.00
CA VAL A 401 -19.18 -7.78 4.49
C VAL A 401 -20.34 -7.71 5.47
N GLU A 402 -20.08 -7.81 6.78
CA GLU A 402 -21.10 -7.65 7.81
C GLU A 402 -21.73 -6.25 7.80
N ARG A 403 -20.92 -5.19 7.66
CA ARG A 403 -21.43 -3.81 7.54
C ARG A 403 -22.30 -3.63 6.29
N LEU A 404 -21.86 -4.17 5.15
CA LEU A 404 -22.59 -4.12 3.90
C LEU A 404 -23.92 -4.89 4.01
N ALA A 405 -23.90 -6.10 4.57
CA ALA A 405 -25.10 -6.92 4.78
C ALA A 405 -26.10 -6.22 5.71
N ARG A 406 -25.63 -5.67 6.84
CA ARG A 406 -26.48 -4.89 7.75
C ARG A 406 -27.10 -3.68 7.03
N PHE A 407 -26.35 -3.00 6.18
CA PHE A 407 -26.91 -1.91 5.38
C PHE A 407 -27.98 -2.39 4.40
N MET A 408 -27.81 -3.57 3.77
CA MET A 408 -28.88 -4.16 2.94
C MET A 408 -30.17 -4.38 3.74
N GLU A 409 -30.06 -4.87 4.97
CA GLU A 409 -31.20 -5.19 5.84
C GLU A 409 -31.89 -3.94 6.41
N THR A 410 -31.11 -2.97 6.90
CA THR A 410 -31.65 -1.88 7.73
C THR A 410 -31.59 -0.51 7.08
N GLY A 411 -30.88 -0.36 5.96
CA GLY A 411 -30.58 0.95 5.37
C GLY A 411 -29.71 1.85 6.25
N ALA A 412 -29.06 1.29 7.30
CA ALA A 412 -28.23 2.07 8.23
C ALA A 412 -26.75 1.73 8.04
N LEU A 413 -25.91 2.77 8.00
CA LEU A 413 -24.46 2.62 7.90
C LEU A 413 -23.84 2.56 9.31
N ALA A 414 -23.16 1.46 9.60
CA ALA A 414 -22.33 1.33 10.79
C ALA A 414 -21.01 2.11 10.63
N HIS A 415 -20.47 2.58 11.76
CA HIS A 415 -19.13 3.20 11.82
C HIS A 415 -18.03 2.16 11.53
#